data_AF-A0A1G2DMH7-F1
#
_entry.id   AF-A0A1G2DMH7-F1
#
_cell.length_a   1.000
_cell.length_b   1.000
_cell.length_c   1.000
_cell.angle_alpha   90.00
_cell.angle_beta   90.00
_cell.angle_gamma   90.00
#
_symmetry.space_group_name_H-M   'P 1'
#
loop_
_entity.id
_entity.type
_entity.pdbx_description
1 polymer ?
#
loop_
_entity_poly.entity_id
_entity_poly.type
_entity_poly.pdbx_seq_one_letter_code
_entity_poly.pdbx_strand_id
1 'polypeptide(L)'
;MPTATTKIAAHPLFTREIRPLENWHEWLACWQAAESTQVMEGLLHYGFSVSLGGESSNDKRYHPVERIIFYLTIADGWGDRDSLESVTDGNKKYALGYDAKGNTVKKTPSELRQQVARKAFDMLCLNFFRTELEERGDFRYRCKRDVYEKMVVSEPLFSVIQNFFRVEASRYGNERRICNLTGREYELSHNEQHAVVFLLNLAKYVWEWEKSPENWSRRLDREDADVKEYFENTLARLNAAKPWVIEVLNELGELNLLREWVLELDKACLAKLKEIATRTEIRLRGFGGTRPVASLDEALYCDSEAAWFLAVHELKTREHARLEAIREAEEKKADADRKLEKLTATHA
;
A
#
# COMPACT_ATOMS: atom_id res chain seq x y z
N MET A 1 42.24 -54.80 30.97
CA MET A 1 41.80 -53.88 29.89
C MET A 1 40.27 -53.84 29.89
N PRO A 2 39.64 -52.80 30.48
CA PRO A 2 38.25 -52.54 30.16
C PRO A 2 37.98 -51.09 29.74
N THR A 3 37.25 -51.03 28.62
CA THR A 3 36.24 -50.06 28.20
C THR A 3 36.66 -48.59 28.12
N ALA A 4 37.05 -48.19 26.90
CA ALA A 4 36.93 -46.82 26.44
C ALA A 4 35.45 -46.41 26.51
N THR A 5 35.09 -45.66 27.54
CA THR A 5 33.82 -44.94 27.61
C THR A 5 33.83 -43.87 26.52
N THR A 6 33.18 -44.16 25.40
CA THR A 6 32.92 -43.16 24.36
C THR A 6 32.11 -42.04 25.01
N LYS A 7 32.75 -40.91 25.31
CA LYS A 7 32.05 -39.71 25.77
C LYS A 7 31.11 -39.28 24.66
N ILE A 8 29.83 -39.61 24.81
CA ILE A 8 28.77 -39.05 23.96
C ILE A 8 28.80 -37.56 24.22
N ALA A 9 29.26 -36.79 23.23
CA ALA A 9 29.25 -35.34 23.31
C ALA A 9 27.80 -34.89 23.56
N ALA A 10 27.59 -34.07 24.58
CA ALA A 10 26.28 -33.51 24.86
C ALA A 10 25.74 -32.83 23.60
N HIS A 11 24.48 -33.10 23.26
CA HIS A 11 23.88 -32.56 22.05
C HIS A 11 24.02 -31.03 22.05
N PRO A 12 24.39 -30.37 20.93
CA PRO A 12 24.70 -28.93 20.91
C PRO A 12 23.61 -28.01 21.46
N LEU A 13 22.35 -28.45 21.42
CA LEU A 13 21.20 -27.74 22.01
C LEU A 13 21.23 -27.72 23.55
N PHE A 14 21.89 -28.68 24.20
CA PHE A 14 22.06 -28.70 25.66
C PHE A 14 23.31 -27.95 26.13
N THR A 15 24.19 -27.54 25.20
CA THR A 15 25.43 -26.80 25.50
C THR A 15 25.37 -25.35 25.06
N ARG A 16 24.48 -24.99 24.13
CA ARG A 16 24.29 -23.61 23.69
C ARG A 16 23.32 -22.90 24.62
N GLU A 17 23.77 -21.78 25.17
CA GLU A 17 22.91 -20.85 25.88
C GLU A 17 22.01 -20.13 24.86
N ILE A 18 20.77 -20.59 24.73
CA ILE A 18 19.77 -19.96 23.88
C ILE A 18 19.12 -18.85 24.72
N ARG A 19 19.66 -17.63 24.60
CA ARG A 19 19.03 -16.44 25.19
C ARG A 19 18.07 -15.82 24.16
N PRO A 20 16.82 -15.49 24.55
CA PRO A 20 15.95 -14.69 23.71
C PRO A 20 16.57 -13.30 23.53
N LEU A 21 16.36 -12.68 22.37
CA LEU A 21 16.73 -11.28 22.17
C LEU A 21 15.69 -10.39 22.82
N GLU A 22 16.13 -9.51 23.70
CA GLU A 22 15.26 -8.79 24.62
C GLU A 22 14.69 -7.53 23.96
N ASN A 23 15.46 -6.87 23.10
CA ASN A 23 15.06 -5.60 22.48
C ASN A 23 15.55 -5.40 21.03
N TRP A 24 14.95 -4.42 20.35
CA TRP A 24 15.15 -4.15 18.93
C TRP A 24 16.57 -3.64 18.62
N HIS A 25 17.24 -3.00 19.58
CA HIS A 25 18.62 -2.57 19.42
C HIS A 25 19.56 -3.79 19.24
N GLU A 26 19.43 -4.78 20.13
CA GLU A 26 20.19 -6.03 20.04
C GLU A 26 19.84 -6.81 18.78
N TRP A 27 18.55 -6.85 18.43
CA TRP A 27 18.10 -7.44 17.17
C TRP A 27 18.82 -6.85 15.96
N LEU A 28 18.92 -5.52 15.88
CA LEU A 28 19.62 -4.82 14.79
C LEU A 28 21.12 -5.12 14.79
N ALA A 29 21.76 -5.20 15.96
CA ALA A 29 23.17 -5.58 16.06
C ALA A 29 23.40 -7.01 15.54
N CYS A 30 22.52 -7.95 15.90
CA CYS A 30 22.55 -9.31 15.35
C CYS A 30 22.30 -9.34 13.83
N TRP A 31 21.40 -8.49 13.32
CA TRP A 31 21.16 -8.35 11.89
C TRP A 31 22.40 -7.88 11.13
N GLN A 32 23.09 -6.87 11.66
CA GLN A 32 24.31 -6.34 11.05
C GLN A 32 25.46 -7.35 11.08
N ALA A 33 25.53 -8.19 12.11
CA ALA A 33 26.53 -9.24 12.25
C ALA A 33 26.17 -10.56 11.54
N ALA A 34 25.00 -10.67 10.90
CA ALA A 34 24.54 -11.91 10.30
C ALA A 34 25.37 -12.29 9.06
N GLU A 35 26.06 -13.43 9.12
CA GLU A 35 26.92 -13.92 8.03
C GLU A 35 26.22 -14.91 7.08
N SER A 36 25.01 -15.35 7.39
CA SER A 36 24.27 -16.33 6.58
C SER A 36 22.80 -15.97 6.39
N THR A 37 22.24 -16.40 5.26
CA THR A 37 20.85 -16.15 4.91
C THR A 37 19.88 -16.87 5.84
N GLN A 38 20.24 -18.07 6.34
CA GLN A 38 19.42 -18.79 7.31
C GLN A 38 19.31 -18.02 8.63
N VAL A 39 20.41 -17.39 9.08
CA VAL A 39 20.38 -16.51 10.24
C VAL A 39 19.47 -15.32 9.96
N MET A 40 19.65 -14.63 8.83
CA MET A 40 18.79 -13.49 8.44
C MET A 40 17.30 -13.86 8.38
N GLU A 41 16.94 -14.98 7.76
CA GLU A 41 15.55 -15.46 7.74
C GLU A 41 14.99 -15.73 9.14
N GLY A 42 15.81 -16.31 10.01
CA GLY A 42 15.50 -16.48 11.43
C GLY A 42 15.25 -15.14 12.11
N LEU A 43 16.16 -14.17 11.96
CA LEU A 43 16.04 -12.81 12.48
C LEU A 43 14.72 -12.15 12.05
N LEU A 44 14.40 -12.19 10.75
CA LEU A 44 13.15 -11.66 10.21
C LEU A 44 11.92 -12.35 10.78
N HIS A 45 12.00 -13.66 11.05
CA HIS A 45 10.85 -14.39 11.56
C HIS A 45 10.40 -13.95 12.95
N TYR A 46 11.32 -13.58 13.84
CA TYR A 46 10.96 -13.18 15.21
C TYR A 46 11.05 -11.66 15.45
N GLY A 47 11.55 -10.85 14.52
CA GLY A 47 11.78 -9.43 14.75
C GLY A 47 10.52 -8.61 15.06
N PHE A 48 9.33 -9.02 14.60
CA PHE A 48 8.06 -8.40 15.01
C PHE A 48 7.70 -8.66 16.48
N SER A 49 8.22 -9.74 17.07
CA SER A 49 7.98 -10.13 18.47
C SER A 49 8.95 -9.47 19.45
N VAL A 50 9.98 -8.78 18.96
CA VAL A 50 10.98 -8.11 19.80
C VAL A 50 10.46 -6.78 20.33
N SER A 51 10.78 -6.48 21.59
CA SER A 51 10.42 -5.21 22.23
C SER A 51 11.13 -4.02 21.56
N LEU A 52 10.40 -2.93 21.34
CA LEU A 52 10.96 -1.66 20.82
C LEU A 52 11.48 -0.73 21.93
N GLY A 53 11.15 -1.05 23.18
CA GLY A 53 11.70 -0.38 24.36
C GLY A 53 13.01 -1.05 24.77
N GLY A 54 13.95 -0.26 25.27
CA GLY A 54 15.06 -0.82 26.03
C GLY A 54 14.70 -1.04 27.49
N GLU A 55 15.40 -1.96 28.12
CA GLU A 55 15.19 -2.32 29.53
C GLU A 55 15.79 -1.27 30.47
N SER A 56 16.75 -0.48 29.98
CA SER A 56 17.42 0.59 30.73
C SER A 56 16.94 1.99 30.32
N SER A 57 17.05 2.96 31.23
CA SER A 57 16.74 4.37 30.96
C SER A 57 17.63 5.02 29.90
N ASN A 58 18.76 4.38 29.54
CA ASN A 58 19.74 4.89 28.58
C ASN A 58 19.62 4.23 27.19
N ASP A 59 18.73 3.26 27.03
CA ASP A 59 18.60 2.54 25.77
C ASP A 59 17.82 3.37 24.75
N LYS A 60 18.28 3.34 23.50
CA LYS A 60 17.59 3.98 22.38
C LYS A 60 16.20 3.36 22.23
N ARG A 61 15.16 4.16 22.42
CA ARG A 61 13.77 3.76 22.13
C ARG A 61 13.51 3.90 20.64
N TYR A 62 13.03 2.84 20.03
CA TYR A 62 12.70 2.81 18.60
C TYR A 62 11.19 3.02 18.40
N HIS A 63 10.83 3.79 17.38
CA HIS A 63 9.43 3.93 17.02
C HIS A 63 8.95 2.73 16.19
N PRO A 64 7.69 2.25 16.34
CA PRO A 64 7.16 1.15 15.53
C PRO A 64 7.31 1.33 14.02
N VAL A 65 7.24 2.59 13.55
CA VAL A 65 7.46 2.96 12.15
C VAL A 65 8.84 2.54 11.64
N GLU A 66 9.89 2.70 12.44
CA GLU A 66 11.27 2.37 12.02
C GLU A 66 11.41 0.89 11.69
N ARG A 67 10.76 0.02 12.46
CA ARG A 67 10.70 -1.41 12.18
C ARG A 67 9.97 -1.69 10.87
N ILE A 68 8.82 -1.06 10.63
CA ILE A 68 8.09 -1.29 9.37
C ILE A 68 8.91 -0.83 8.16
N ILE A 69 9.53 0.36 8.23
CA ILE A 69 10.41 0.88 7.17
C ILE A 69 11.57 -0.09 6.91
N PHE A 70 12.17 -0.65 7.96
CA PHE A 70 13.25 -1.62 7.84
C PHE A 70 12.79 -2.87 7.06
N TYR A 71 11.64 -3.45 7.40
CA TYR A 71 11.12 -4.62 6.67
C TYR A 71 10.74 -4.27 5.22
N LEU A 72 10.12 -3.11 4.97
CA LEU A 72 9.81 -2.65 3.61
C LEU A 72 11.07 -2.48 2.76
N THR A 73 12.15 -1.96 3.36
CA THR A 73 13.43 -1.78 2.69
C THR A 73 14.05 -3.12 2.28
N ILE A 74 13.96 -4.15 3.13
CA ILE A 74 14.49 -5.48 2.80
C ILE A 74 13.62 -6.20 1.78
N ALA A 75 12.31 -6.02 1.88
CA ALA A 75 11.35 -6.66 1.00
C ALA A 75 11.32 -6.05 -0.40
N ASP A 76 11.88 -4.85 -0.61
CA ASP A 76 11.80 -4.18 -1.90
C ASP A 76 12.53 -4.97 -2.99
N GLY A 77 11.84 -5.21 -4.10
CA GLY A 77 12.32 -6.03 -5.22
C GLY A 77 12.12 -7.54 -5.06
N TRP A 78 11.45 -8.03 -4.01
CA TRP A 78 11.31 -9.48 -3.77
C TRP A 78 10.66 -10.24 -4.96
N GLY A 79 9.71 -9.59 -5.63
CA GLY A 79 8.97 -10.13 -6.78
C GLY A 79 9.72 -10.02 -8.11
N ASP A 80 10.86 -9.34 -8.14
CA ASP A 80 11.64 -9.09 -9.35
C ASP A 80 13.11 -9.51 -9.14
N ARG A 81 13.44 -10.73 -9.59
CA ARG A 81 14.79 -11.29 -9.45
C ARG A 81 15.86 -10.35 -10.02
N ASP A 82 15.58 -9.70 -11.14
CA ASP A 82 16.53 -8.83 -11.85
C ASP A 82 16.75 -7.51 -11.11
N SER A 83 15.80 -7.09 -10.28
CA SER A 83 15.96 -5.93 -9.40
C SER A 83 16.95 -6.20 -8.27
N LEU A 84 17.09 -7.47 -7.88
CA LEU A 84 17.97 -7.90 -6.80
C LEU A 84 19.33 -8.39 -7.30
N GLU A 85 19.58 -8.41 -8.60
CA GLU A 85 20.89 -8.71 -9.16
C GLU A 85 21.84 -7.52 -9.02
N SER A 86 23.02 -7.78 -8.43
CA SER A 86 24.11 -6.81 -8.36
C SER A 86 25.06 -7.03 -9.53
N VAL A 87 25.63 -5.93 -10.05
CA VAL A 87 26.69 -5.95 -11.07
C VAL A 87 27.88 -6.83 -10.66
N THR A 88 28.07 -7.03 -9.35
CA THR A 88 29.15 -7.83 -8.76
C THR A 88 28.81 -9.29 -8.51
N ASP A 89 27.58 -9.75 -8.76
CA ASP A 89 27.15 -11.10 -8.36
C ASP A 89 27.92 -12.21 -9.09
N GLY A 90 28.33 -11.96 -10.34
CA GLY A 90 28.92 -12.97 -11.21
C GLY A 90 28.08 -14.25 -11.32
N ASN A 91 28.62 -15.29 -11.95
CA ASN A 91 27.93 -16.58 -12.11
C ASN A 91 28.20 -17.55 -10.94
N LYS A 92 28.65 -17.06 -9.78
CA LYS A 92 29.01 -17.92 -8.64
C LYS A 92 27.74 -18.48 -7.99
N LYS A 93 27.73 -19.80 -7.76
CA LYS A 93 26.65 -20.50 -7.04
C LYS A 93 27.20 -21.13 -5.77
N TYR A 94 26.54 -20.87 -4.64
CA TYR A 94 26.89 -21.38 -3.32
C TYR A 94 26.05 -22.61 -3.01
N ALA A 95 26.69 -23.69 -2.55
CA ALA A 95 26.00 -24.88 -2.08
C ALA A 95 25.42 -24.62 -0.69
N LEU A 96 24.11 -24.80 -0.53
CA LEU A 96 23.39 -24.54 0.73
C LEU A 96 22.93 -25.81 1.44
N GLY A 97 22.98 -26.96 0.76
CA GLY A 97 22.52 -28.23 1.29
C GLY A 97 22.15 -29.21 0.19
N TYR A 98 21.28 -30.17 0.51
CA TYR A 98 20.81 -31.20 -0.40
C TYR A 98 19.28 -31.16 -0.51
N ASP A 99 18.73 -31.43 -1.68
CA ASP A 99 17.29 -31.57 -1.91
C ASP A 99 16.77 -32.92 -1.37
N ALA A 100 15.45 -33.15 -1.44
CA ALA A 100 14.82 -34.40 -1.00
C ALA A 100 15.30 -35.65 -1.78
N LYS A 101 16.00 -35.47 -2.89
CA LYS A 101 16.59 -36.53 -3.73
C LYS A 101 18.10 -36.66 -3.51
N GLY A 102 18.68 -35.91 -2.58
CA GLY A 102 20.11 -35.92 -2.26
C GLY A 102 20.99 -35.09 -3.21
N ASN A 103 20.41 -34.27 -4.10
CA ASN A 103 21.20 -33.40 -4.99
C ASN A 103 21.58 -32.10 -4.29
N THR A 104 22.81 -31.62 -4.52
CA THR A 104 23.25 -30.35 -3.94
C THR A 104 22.44 -29.17 -4.47
N VAL A 105 21.75 -28.46 -3.57
CA VAL A 105 21.06 -27.22 -3.89
C VAL A 105 22.08 -26.09 -3.92
N LYS A 106 22.30 -25.53 -5.11
CA LYS A 106 23.18 -24.37 -5.31
C LYS A 106 22.37 -23.14 -5.65
N LYS A 107 22.63 -22.02 -4.99
CA LYS A 107 21.96 -20.74 -5.25
C LYS A 107 22.96 -19.61 -5.51
N THR A 108 22.55 -18.68 -6.35
CA THR A 108 23.26 -17.43 -6.65
C THR A 108 23.06 -16.41 -5.51
N PRO A 109 23.91 -15.38 -5.39
CA PRO A 109 23.69 -14.28 -4.45
C PRO A 109 22.31 -13.60 -4.62
N SER A 110 21.83 -13.42 -5.84
CA SER A 110 20.52 -12.81 -6.11
C SER A 110 19.37 -13.69 -5.62
N GLU A 111 19.42 -15.00 -5.85
CA GLU A 111 18.44 -15.96 -5.30
C GLU A 111 18.46 -15.97 -3.76
N LEU A 112 19.62 -15.76 -3.15
CA LEU A 112 19.77 -15.64 -1.70
C LEU A 112 19.16 -14.35 -1.16
N ARG A 113 19.41 -13.20 -1.81
CA ARG A 113 18.76 -11.92 -1.45
C ARG A 113 17.26 -11.99 -1.65
N GLN A 114 16.79 -12.63 -2.73
CA GLN A 114 15.36 -12.81 -2.99
C GLN A 114 14.67 -13.63 -1.89
N GLN A 115 15.32 -14.65 -1.33
CA GLN A 115 14.79 -15.39 -0.20
C GLN A 115 14.60 -14.51 1.04
N VAL A 116 15.61 -13.73 1.39
CA VAL A 116 15.56 -12.80 2.52
C VAL A 116 14.48 -11.74 2.29
N ALA A 117 14.41 -11.16 1.08
CA ALA A 117 13.40 -10.18 0.71
C ALA A 117 11.98 -10.75 0.78
N ARG A 118 11.77 -11.96 0.22
CA ARG A 118 10.49 -12.67 0.30
C ARG A 118 10.10 -12.95 1.75
N LYS A 119 11.05 -13.37 2.59
CA LYS A 119 10.79 -13.59 4.01
C LYS A 119 10.36 -12.29 4.71
N ALA A 120 11.01 -11.16 4.42
CA ALA A 120 10.61 -9.87 4.96
C ALA A 120 9.20 -9.47 4.50
N PHE A 121 8.86 -9.69 3.23
CA PHE A 121 7.52 -9.49 2.69
C PHE A 121 6.48 -10.36 3.40
N ASP A 122 6.73 -11.66 3.55
CA ASP A 122 5.82 -12.57 4.25
C ASP A 122 5.55 -12.11 5.69
N MET A 123 6.58 -11.61 6.38
CA MET A 123 6.43 -11.10 7.75
C MET A 123 5.65 -9.78 7.78
N LEU A 124 5.81 -8.90 6.79
CA LEU A 124 4.96 -7.71 6.61
C LEU A 124 3.50 -8.10 6.36
N CYS A 125 3.25 -9.08 5.49
CA CYS A 125 1.92 -9.59 5.23
C CYS A 125 1.25 -10.07 6.51
N LEU A 126 1.94 -10.87 7.31
CA LEU A 126 1.39 -11.46 8.53
C LEU A 126 1.19 -10.47 9.69
N ASN A 127 2.04 -9.45 9.82
CA ASN A 127 2.07 -8.60 11.02
C ASN A 127 1.67 -7.14 10.78
N PHE A 128 1.71 -6.66 9.53
CA PHE A 128 1.42 -5.27 9.18
C PHE A 128 0.25 -5.17 8.19
N PHE A 129 0.30 -5.86 7.04
CA PHE A 129 -0.78 -5.78 6.05
C PHE A 129 -2.03 -6.54 6.49
N ARG A 130 -1.88 -7.65 7.23
CA ARG A 130 -3.00 -8.43 7.76
C ARG A 130 -3.84 -7.69 8.80
N THR A 131 -3.37 -6.57 9.39
CA THR A 131 -4.04 -5.86 10.49
C THR A 131 -5.55 -5.80 10.27
N GLU A 132 -6.27 -6.70 10.94
CA GLU A 132 -7.57 -7.21 10.49
C GLU A 132 -8.60 -6.07 10.44
N LEU A 133 -9.21 -5.90 9.28
CA LEU A 133 -10.61 -5.48 9.22
C LEU A 133 -11.42 -6.70 9.62
N GLU A 134 -11.87 -6.77 10.87
CA GLU A 134 -12.88 -7.76 11.23
C GLU A 134 -14.13 -7.51 10.35
N GLU A 135 -14.38 -8.40 9.40
CA GLU A 135 -15.65 -8.53 8.72
C GLU A 135 -16.71 -8.98 9.73
N ARG A 136 -17.31 -8.03 10.44
CA ARG A 136 -18.62 -8.22 11.06
C ARG A 136 -19.65 -7.40 10.31
N GLY A 137 -20.29 -8.03 9.32
CA GLY A 137 -21.73 -8.01 9.01
C GLY A 137 -22.52 -6.70 8.93
N ASP A 138 -21.92 -5.54 9.16
CA ASP A 138 -22.51 -4.22 9.12
C ASP A 138 -21.41 -3.28 8.61
N PHE A 139 -21.72 -2.50 7.57
CA PHE A 139 -20.79 -1.63 6.82
C PHE A 139 -20.19 -0.48 7.66
N ARG A 140 -19.45 -0.80 8.72
CA ARG A 140 -18.67 0.14 9.54
C ARG A 140 -17.31 -0.48 9.86
N TYR A 141 -16.46 -0.50 8.84
CA TYR A 141 -15.04 -0.81 8.95
C TYR A 141 -14.39 0.09 10.01
N ARG A 142 -14.14 -0.44 11.20
CA ARG A 142 -13.22 0.19 12.15
C ARG A 142 -11.91 -0.61 12.14
N CYS A 143 -11.04 -0.31 11.17
CA CYS A 143 -9.61 -0.34 11.50
C CYS A 143 -9.44 0.49 12.78
N LYS A 144 -8.49 0.15 13.67
CA LYS A 144 -8.04 1.12 14.68
C LYS A 144 -7.49 2.32 13.93
N ARG A 145 -8.34 3.31 13.67
CA ARG A 145 -8.08 4.49 12.83
C ARG A 145 -6.81 5.22 13.27
N ASP A 146 -6.53 5.19 14.57
CA ASP A 146 -5.28 5.59 15.21
C ASP A 146 -4.03 4.99 14.55
N VAL A 147 -4.06 3.73 14.10
CA VAL A 147 -2.92 3.09 13.43
C VAL A 147 -2.70 3.72 12.06
N TYR A 148 -3.75 3.97 11.29
CA TYR A 148 -3.58 4.65 10.00
C TYR A 148 -3.08 6.08 10.21
N GLU A 149 -3.73 6.85 11.09
CA GLU A 149 -3.42 8.26 11.32
C GLU A 149 -2.02 8.47 11.91
N LYS A 150 -1.67 7.73 12.96
CA LYS A 150 -0.41 7.91 13.69
C LYS A 150 0.77 7.15 13.08
N MET A 151 0.51 6.13 12.27
CA MET A 151 1.55 5.26 11.73
C MET A 151 1.55 5.21 10.20
N VAL A 152 0.50 4.68 9.56
CA VAL A 152 0.52 4.40 8.11
C VAL A 152 0.68 5.66 7.28
N VAL A 153 -0.11 6.70 7.57
CA VAL A 153 -0.06 7.97 6.83
C VAL A 153 0.92 8.98 7.44
N SER A 154 1.73 8.55 8.42
CA SER A 154 2.83 9.37 8.94
C SER A 154 3.83 9.69 7.81
N GLU A 155 4.44 10.86 7.86
CA GLU A 155 5.38 11.32 6.83
C GLU A 155 6.49 10.30 6.46
N PRO A 156 7.21 9.70 7.43
CA PRO A 156 8.30 8.78 7.11
C PRO A 156 7.81 7.45 6.55
N LEU A 157 6.63 6.95 6.95
CA LEU A 157 6.17 5.64 6.50
C LEU A 157 5.40 5.71 5.18
N PHE A 158 4.57 6.75 5.01
CA PHE A 158 3.68 6.83 3.87
C PHE A 158 4.43 6.93 2.54
N SER A 159 5.49 7.75 2.50
CA SER A 159 6.37 7.87 1.33
C SER A 159 7.06 6.55 0.98
N VAL A 160 7.50 5.79 1.98
CA VAL A 160 8.10 4.47 1.80
C VAL A 160 7.08 3.46 1.26
N ILE A 161 5.84 3.48 1.76
CA ILE A 161 4.74 2.65 1.23
C ILE A 161 4.44 2.99 -0.23
N GLN A 162 4.38 4.28 -0.57
CA GLN A 162 4.15 4.72 -1.96
C GLN A 162 5.26 4.25 -2.89
N ASN A 163 6.51 4.32 -2.46
CA ASN A 163 7.65 3.82 -3.24
C ASN A 163 7.68 2.30 -3.34
N PHE A 164 7.31 1.59 -2.27
CA PHE A 164 7.27 0.13 -2.21
C PHE A 164 6.21 -0.45 -3.16
N PHE A 165 5.06 0.21 -3.27
CA PHE A 165 3.95 -0.16 -4.17
C PHE A 165 3.82 0.82 -5.34
N ARG A 166 4.94 1.37 -5.83
CA ARG A 166 4.91 2.23 -7.02
C ARG A 166 4.53 1.39 -8.24
N VAL A 167 3.87 2.03 -9.20
CA VAL A 167 3.53 1.39 -10.48
C VAL A 167 4.60 1.73 -11.50
N GLU A 168 5.28 0.71 -12.00
CA GLU A 168 6.35 0.83 -13.00
C GLU A 168 6.02 0.03 -14.25
N ALA A 169 6.46 0.53 -15.41
CA ALA A 169 6.50 -0.27 -16.63
C ALA A 169 7.53 -1.38 -16.45
N SER A 170 7.19 -2.60 -16.86
CA SER A 170 8.10 -3.72 -16.76
C SER A 170 9.36 -3.45 -17.60
N ARG A 171 10.52 -3.92 -17.13
CA ARG A 171 11.80 -3.71 -17.83
C ARG A 171 11.84 -4.36 -19.23
N TYR A 172 11.02 -5.38 -19.47
CA TYR A 172 11.07 -6.20 -20.69
C TYR A 172 9.72 -6.29 -21.44
N GLY A 173 8.77 -5.41 -21.13
CA GLY A 173 7.42 -5.42 -21.71
C GLY A 173 6.65 -4.12 -21.47
N ASN A 174 5.62 -3.89 -22.26
CA ASN A 174 4.77 -2.69 -22.16
C ASN A 174 3.83 -2.70 -20.94
N GLU A 175 3.75 -3.81 -20.22
CA GLU A 175 2.86 -3.96 -19.07
C GLU A 175 3.38 -3.21 -17.86
N ARG A 176 2.49 -2.45 -17.22
CA ARG A 176 2.74 -1.87 -15.92
C ARG A 176 2.34 -2.86 -14.84
N ARG A 177 3.05 -2.78 -13.71
CA ARG A 177 2.72 -3.57 -12.52
C ARG A 177 3.03 -2.78 -11.27
N ILE A 178 2.30 -3.08 -10.20
CA ILE A 178 2.63 -2.61 -8.87
C ILE A 178 3.90 -3.35 -8.43
N CYS A 179 4.95 -2.62 -8.06
CA CYS A 179 6.15 -3.20 -7.48
C CYS A 179 5.79 -4.07 -6.27
N ASN A 180 6.52 -5.17 -6.07
CA ASN A 180 6.35 -6.08 -4.94
C ASN A 180 4.99 -6.80 -4.87
N LEU A 181 4.25 -6.87 -5.98
CA LEU A 181 3.11 -7.76 -6.19
C LEU A 181 3.25 -8.49 -7.52
N THR A 182 2.76 -9.73 -7.58
CA THR A 182 2.53 -10.42 -8.85
C THR A 182 1.43 -9.70 -9.65
N GLY A 183 1.64 -9.54 -10.96
CA GLY A 183 0.72 -8.82 -11.83
C GLY A 183 -0.64 -9.52 -11.97
N ARG A 184 -1.62 -8.80 -12.53
CA ARG A 184 -3.03 -9.23 -12.67
C ARG A 184 -3.22 -10.57 -13.40
N GLU A 185 -2.24 -10.98 -14.22
CA GLU A 185 -2.28 -12.22 -14.99
C GLU A 185 -2.03 -13.48 -14.14
N TYR A 186 -1.50 -13.33 -12.93
CA TYR A 186 -1.12 -14.44 -12.07
C TYR A 186 -2.05 -14.56 -10.86
N GLU A 187 -2.23 -15.79 -10.38
CA GLU A 187 -2.93 -16.02 -9.11
C GLU A 187 -2.09 -15.47 -7.95
N LEU A 188 -2.66 -14.49 -7.24
CA LEU A 188 -2.04 -13.90 -6.06
C LEU A 188 -1.89 -14.96 -4.96
N SER A 189 -0.70 -15.02 -4.36
CA SER A 189 -0.49 -15.82 -3.16
C SER A 189 -1.31 -15.28 -1.98
N HIS A 190 -1.56 -16.12 -0.98
CA HIS A 190 -2.29 -15.71 0.22
C HIS A 190 -1.67 -14.48 0.92
N ASN A 191 -0.34 -14.34 0.89
CA ASN A 191 0.35 -13.19 1.47
C ASN A 191 0.14 -11.92 0.63
N GLU A 192 0.16 -12.03 -0.69
CA GLU A 192 -0.13 -10.90 -1.58
C GLU A 192 -1.58 -10.43 -1.46
N GLN A 193 -2.52 -11.33 -1.20
CA GLN A 193 -3.92 -10.96 -0.92
C GLN A 193 -4.01 -10.01 0.29
N HIS A 194 -3.26 -10.26 1.37
CA HIS A 194 -3.19 -9.34 2.51
C HIS A 194 -2.67 -7.95 2.11
N ALA A 195 -1.65 -7.90 1.26
CA ALA A 195 -1.09 -6.64 0.76
C ALA A 195 -2.08 -5.88 -0.15
N VAL A 196 -2.82 -6.59 -1.02
CA VAL A 196 -3.87 -6.00 -1.86
C VAL A 196 -5.00 -5.44 -0.99
N VAL A 197 -5.50 -6.21 -0.02
CA VAL A 197 -6.53 -5.75 0.91
C VAL A 197 -6.05 -4.50 1.66
N PHE A 198 -4.80 -4.48 2.13
CA PHE A 198 -4.20 -3.31 2.74
C PHE A 198 -4.21 -2.08 1.81
N LEU A 199 -3.82 -2.23 0.54
CA LEU A 199 -3.84 -1.15 -0.45
C LEU A 199 -5.26 -0.61 -0.71
N LEU A 200 -6.26 -1.49 -0.80
CA LEU A 200 -7.66 -1.08 -0.97
C LEU A 200 -8.17 -0.31 0.25
N ASN A 201 -7.78 -0.71 1.45
CA ASN A 201 -8.14 0.01 2.68
C ASN A 201 -7.44 1.37 2.79
N LEU A 202 -6.16 1.42 2.41
CA LEU A 202 -5.41 2.67 2.31
C LEU A 202 -6.06 3.61 1.29
N ALA A 203 -6.51 3.07 0.15
CA ALA A 203 -7.24 3.84 -0.84
C ALA A 203 -8.52 4.44 -0.27
N LYS A 204 -9.38 3.65 0.38
CA LYS A 204 -10.57 4.21 1.06
C LYS A 204 -10.20 5.28 2.09
N TYR A 205 -9.21 5.00 2.92
CA TYR A 205 -8.76 5.92 3.96
C TYR A 205 -8.35 7.29 3.41
N VAL A 206 -7.60 7.32 2.31
CA VAL A 206 -7.14 8.58 1.67
C VAL A 206 -8.32 9.48 1.27
N TRP A 207 -9.46 8.92 0.88
CA TRP A 207 -10.65 9.70 0.50
C TRP A 207 -11.63 9.95 1.66
N GLU A 208 -11.73 9.03 2.62
CA GLU A 208 -12.64 9.15 3.76
C GLU A 208 -12.08 10.02 4.89
N TRP A 209 -10.76 10.23 4.94
CA TRP A 209 -10.10 10.89 6.07
C TRP A 209 -10.71 12.25 6.43
N GLU A 210 -10.96 13.11 5.43
CA GLU A 210 -11.53 14.44 5.67
C GLU A 210 -12.98 14.37 6.18
N LYS A 211 -13.75 13.37 5.73
CA LYS A 211 -15.20 13.27 5.98
C LYS A 211 -15.54 12.73 7.36
N SER A 212 -14.56 12.22 8.10
CA SER A 212 -14.85 11.63 9.39
C SER A 212 -15.27 12.69 10.42
N PRO A 213 -16.34 12.44 11.20
CA PRO A 213 -16.85 13.37 12.22
C PRO A 213 -15.80 13.87 13.20
N GLU A 214 -14.85 13.04 13.62
CA GLU A 214 -13.80 13.42 14.58
C GLU A 214 -12.79 14.40 13.96
N ASN A 215 -12.51 14.25 12.66
CA ASN A 215 -11.63 15.17 11.92
C ASN A 215 -12.34 16.49 11.62
N TRP A 216 -13.66 16.43 11.40
CA TRP A 216 -14.50 17.60 11.33
C TRP A 216 -14.54 18.39 12.65
N SER A 217 -14.61 17.70 13.79
CA SER A 217 -14.51 18.33 15.12
C SER A 217 -13.14 18.97 15.34
N ARG A 218 -12.02 18.29 15.03
CA ARG A 218 -10.67 18.88 15.10
C ARG A 218 -10.49 20.09 14.17
N ARG A 219 -11.18 20.12 13.03
CA ARG A 219 -11.21 21.25 12.09
C ARG A 219 -11.97 22.46 12.66
N LEU A 220 -12.87 22.26 13.62
CA LEU A 220 -13.66 23.28 14.29
C LEU A 220 -13.01 23.79 15.60
N ASP A 221 -12.29 22.92 16.32
CA ASP A 221 -11.51 23.28 17.54
C ASP A 221 -10.15 23.93 17.19
N ARG A 222 -10.20 25.05 16.46
CA ARG A 222 -9.06 25.76 15.84
C ARG A 222 -8.17 26.58 16.80
N GLU A 223 -8.26 26.36 18.11
CA GLU A 223 -7.52 27.20 19.08
C GLU A 223 -6.06 26.74 19.27
N ASP A 224 -5.73 25.49 18.93
CA ASP A 224 -4.36 24.96 18.97
C ASP A 224 -3.70 24.99 17.58
N ALA A 225 -2.62 25.76 17.48
CA ALA A 225 -1.86 25.94 16.24
C ALA A 225 -1.20 24.63 15.77
N ASP A 226 -0.72 23.79 16.69
CA ASP A 226 0.00 22.55 16.37
C ASP A 226 -0.97 21.50 15.81
N VAL A 227 -2.18 21.44 16.35
CA VAL A 227 -3.25 20.55 15.87
C VAL A 227 -3.69 20.95 14.46
N LYS A 228 -3.82 22.25 14.21
CA LYS A 228 -4.18 22.79 12.89
C LYS A 228 -3.09 22.49 11.85
N GLU A 229 -1.82 22.75 12.19
CA GLU A 229 -0.70 22.48 11.29
C GLU A 229 -0.61 20.98 10.96
N TYR A 230 -0.71 20.10 11.95
CA TYR A 230 -0.73 18.65 11.74
C TYR A 230 -1.87 18.21 10.79
N PHE A 231 -3.06 18.77 10.99
CA PHE A 231 -4.24 18.48 10.15
C PHE A 231 -4.01 18.91 8.69
N GLU A 232 -3.60 20.16 8.47
CA GLU A 232 -3.35 20.71 7.13
C GLU A 232 -2.24 19.94 6.40
N ASN A 233 -1.15 19.61 7.10
CA ASN A 233 -0.04 18.82 6.56
C ASN A 233 -0.47 17.41 6.18
N THR A 234 -1.29 16.76 7.01
CA THR A 234 -1.81 15.42 6.71
C THR A 234 -2.76 15.46 5.52
N LEU A 235 -3.68 16.43 5.47
CA LEU A 235 -4.61 16.61 4.36
C LEU A 235 -3.87 16.87 3.03
N ALA A 236 -2.87 17.73 3.05
CA ALA A 236 -2.04 18.02 1.87
C ALA A 236 -1.35 16.75 1.36
N ARG A 237 -0.78 15.95 2.26
CA ARG A 237 -0.14 14.67 1.94
C ARG A 237 -1.11 13.66 1.31
N LEU A 238 -2.31 13.53 1.89
CA LEU A 238 -3.33 12.61 1.36
C LEU A 238 -3.85 13.06 -0.01
N ASN A 239 -4.11 14.36 -0.19
CA ASN A 239 -4.53 14.91 -1.49
C ASN A 239 -3.45 14.71 -2.56
N ALA A 240 -2.18 14.95 -2.23
CA ALA A 240 -1.07 14.71 -3.15
C ALA A 240 -0.92 13.23 -3.54
N ALA A 241 -1.37 12.29 -2.70
CA ALA A 241 -1.31 10.87 -2.96
C ALA A 241 -2.47 10.31 -3.80
N LYS A 242 -3.58 11.04 -3.95
CA LYS A 242 -4.76 10.57 -4.71
C LYS A 242 -4.41 10.10 -6.14
N PRO A 243 -3.57 10.80 -6.93
CA PRO A 243 -3.15 10.30 -8.24
C PRO A 243 -2.39 8.98 -8.19
N TRP A 244 -1.53 8.78 -7.18
CA TRP A 244 -0.81 7.52 -7.01
C TRP A 244 -1.79 6.38 -6.66
N VAL A 245 -2.77 6.64 -5.79
CA VAL A 245 -3.78 5.63 -5.47
C VAL A 245 -4.65 5.28 -6.69
N ILE A 246 -5.02 6.26 -7.53
CA ILE A 246 -5.76 5.98 -8.78
C ILE A 246 -4.98 5.02 -9.69
N GLU A 247 -3.67 5.24 -9.82
CA GLU A 247 -2.80 4.36 -10.60
C GLU A 247 -2.77 2.94 -9.99
N VAL A 248 -2.62 2.83 -8.66
CA VAL A 248 -2.68 1.52 -7.96
C VAL A 248 -4.02 0.82 -8.17
N LEU A 249 -5.14 1.52 -8.01
CA LEU A 249 -6.48 0.95 -8.19
C LEU A 249 -6.71 0.49 -9.65
N ASN A 250 -6.17 1.19 -10.63
CA ASN A 250 -6.22 0.77 -12.03
C ASN A 250 -5.51 -0.58 -12.23
N GLU A 251 -4.28 -0.71 -11.70
CA GLU A 251 -3.51 -1.95 -11.84
C GLU A 251 -4.14 -3.13 -11.08
N LEU A 252 -4.86 -2.85 -9.97
CA LEU A 252 -5.65 -3.86 -9.26
C LEU A 252 -6.99 -4.19 -9.95
N GLY A 253 -7.45 -3.37 -10.91
CA GLY A 253 -8.78 -3.52 -11.53
C GLY A 253 -9.94 -3.11 -10.61
N GLU A 254 -9.68 -2.19 -9.67
CA GLU A 254 -10.58 -1.76 -8.60
C GLU A 254 -10.90 -0.26 -8.68
N LEU A 255 -10.84 0.35 -9.88
CA LEU A 255 -11.21 1.77 -10.05
C LEU A 255 -12.67 2.04 -9.65
N ASN A 256 -13.53 1.02 -9.69
CA ASN A 256 -14.91 1.11 -9.22
C ASN A 256 -15.03 1.53 -7.75
N LEU A 257 -14.00 1.34 -6.93
CA LEU A 257 -13.93 1.86 -5.57
C LEU A 257 -14.15 3.38 -5.53
N LEU A 258 -13.71 4.12 -6.55
CA LEU A 258 -13.79 5.57 -6.62
C LEU A 258 -15.21 6.10 -6.90
N ARG A 259 -16.17 5.23 -7.23
CA ARG A 259 -17.54 5.63 -7.60
C ARG A 259 -18.23 6.49 -6.53
N GLU A 260 -17.90 6.26 -5.27
CA GLU A 260 -18.43 7.02 -4.12
C GLU A 260 -17.94 8.47 -4.09
N TRP A 261 -16.71 8.72 -4.56
CA TRP A 261 -16.04 10.02 -4.57
C TRP A 261 -15.93 10.62 -5.97
N VAL A 262 -16.74 10.14 -6.92
CA VAL A 262 -16.66 10.56 -8.32
C VAL A 262 -16.78 12.08 -8.48
N LEU A 263 -17.65 12.75 -7.72
CA LEU A 263 -17.85 14.21 -7.78
C LEU A 263 -16.74 15.00 -7.07
N GLU A 264 -15.85 14.34 -6.33
CA GLU A 264 -14.79 14.95 -5.51
C GLU A 264 -13.41 14.84 -6.15
N LEU A 265 -13.34 14.37 -7.40
CA LEU A 265 -12.09 14.27 -8.13
C LEU A 265 -11.56 15.65 -8.50
N ASP A 266 -10.35 15.96 -8.02
CA ASP A 266 -9.65 17.18 -8.37
C ASP A 266 -9.00 17.10 -9.78
N LYS A 267 -8.42 18.22 -10.22
CA LYS A 267 -7.76 18.31 -11.53
C LYS A 267 -6.62 17.30 -11.68
N ALA A 268 -5.88 16.98 -10.62
CA ALA A 268 -4.76 16.04 -10.67
C ALA A 268 -5.26 14.59 -10.84
N CYS A 269 -6.33 14.22 -10.14
CA CYS A 269 -7.02 12.96 -10.29
C CYS A 269 -7.55 12.75 -11.71
N LEU A 270 -8.22 13.77 -12.27
CA LEU A 270 -8.72 13.74 -13.64
C LEU A 270 -7.60 13.66 -14.68
N ALA A 271 -6.49 14.40 -14.47
CA ALA A 271 -5.32 14.32 -15.33
C ALA A 271 -4.71 12.91 -15.31
N LYS A 272 -4.61 12.28 -14.13
CA LYS A 272 -4.10 10.92 -13.98
C LYS A 272 -5.00 9.88 -14.64
N LEU A 273 -6.33 9.96 -14.47
CA LEU A 273 -7.26 9.08 -15.17
C LEU A 273 -7.16 9.22 -16.69
N LYS A 274 -6.98 10.44 -17.19
CA LYS A 274 -6.76 10.69 -18.62
C LYS A 274 -5.44 10.08 -19.10
N GLU A 275 -4.37 10.24 -18.32
CA GLU A 275 -3.08 9.62 -18.59
C GLU A 275 -3.17 8.10 -18.64
N ILE A 276 -3.92 7.47 -17.73
CA ILE A 276 -4.15 6.02 -17.74
C ILE A 276 -4.96 5.60 -18.97
N ALA A 277 -6.05 6.31 -19.27
CA ALA A 277 -6.92 6.03 -20.41
C ALA A 277 -6.17 6.11 -21.75
N THR A 278 -5.25 7.08 -21.92
CA THR A 278 -4.48 7.24 -23.16
C THR A 278 -3.37 6.21 -23.35
N ARG A 279 -3.00 5.46 -22.31
CA ARG A 279 -2.06 4.34 -22.42
C ARG A 279 -2.71 3.09 -23.00
N THR A 280 -4.04 3.01 -23.03
CA THR A 280 -4.72 1.87 -23.64
C THR A 280 -4.29 1.73 -25.10
N GLU A 281 -3.96 0.51 -25.52
CA GLU A 281 -3.54 0.22 -26.88
C GLU A 281 -4.73 -0.28 -27.72
N ILE A 282 -4.87 0.24 -28.94
CA ILE A 282 -5.82 -0.26 -29.93
C ILE A 282 -5.13 -1.18 -30.92
N ARG A 283 -5.69 -2.37 -31.13
CA ARG A 283 -5.23 -3.32 -32.16
C ARG A 283 -5.80 -2.93 -33.53
N LEU A 284 -4.93 -2.63 -34.48
CA LEU A 284 -5.33 -2.29 -35.85
C LEU A 284 -5.64 -3.57 -36.63
N ARG A 285 -6.90 -3.78 -37.02
CA ARG A 285 -7.29 -4.92 -37.87
C ARG A 285 -6.56 -4.83 -39.22
N GLY A 286 -5.90 -5.92 -39.61
CA GLY A 286 -5.30 -6.09 -40.95
C GLY A 286 -3.81 -5.78 -41.08
N PHE A 287 -3.19 -5.08 -40.12
CA PHE A 287 -1.79 -4.64 -40.22
C PHE A 287 -0.85 -5.15 -39.11
N GLY A 288 -1.35 -6.00 -38.20
CA GLY A 288 -0.50 -6.69 -37.22
C GLY A 288 0.21 -5.79 -36.19
N GLY A 289 -0.28 -4.58 -35.96
CA GLY A 289 0.31 -3.61 -35.03
C GLY A 289 -0.68 -3.10 -33.97
N THR A 290 -0.13 -2.71 -32.82
CA THR A 290 -0.82 -1.93 -31.80
C THR A 290 -0.32 -0.49 -31.81
N ARG A 291 -1.18 0.45 -31.41
CA ARG A 291 -0.78 1.82 -31.09
C ARG A 291 -1.51 2.32 -29.84
N PRO A 292 -0.99 3.30 -29.12
CA PRO A 292 -1.77 4.04 -28.13
C PRO A 292 -3.01 4.67 -28.76
N VAL A 293 -4.09 4.73 -27.99
CA VAL A 293 -5.32 5.43 -28.38
C VAL A 293 -5.07 6.93 -28.53
N ALA A 294 -5.71 7.54 -29.53
CA ALA A 294 -5.56 8.96 -29.86
C ALA A 294 -6.58 9.84 -29.15
N SER A 295 -7.66 9.25 -28.64
CA SER A 295 -8.75 9.97 -27.95
C SER A 295 -9.35 9.13 -26.82
N LEU A 296 -10.10 9.79 -25.95
CA LEU A 296 -10.90 9.11 -24.90
C LEU A 296 -11.98 8.21 -25.52
N ASP A 297 -12.54 8.58 -26.67
CA ASP A 297 -13.53 7.75 -27.37
C ASP A 297 -12.91 6.45 -27.88
N GLU A 298 -11.68 6.50 -28.39
CA GLU A 298 -10.94 5.29 -28.75
C GLU A 298 -10.59 4.45 -27.51
N ALA A 299 -10.26 5.09 -26.39
CA ALA A 299 -10.03 4.41 -25.11
C ALA A 299 -11.30 3.69 -24.61
N LEU A 300 -12.45 4.34 -24.71
CA LEU A 300 -13.77 3.75 -24.41
C LEU A 300 -14.08 2.58 -25.33
N TYR A 301 -13.80 2.71 -26.64
CA TYR A 301 -13.97 1.62 -27.60
C TYR A 301 -13.11 0.39 -27.26
N CYS A 302 -11.95 0.61 -26.61
CA CYS A 302 -11.06 -0.45 -26.16
C CYS A 302 -11.35 -0.93 -24.71
N ASP A 303 -12.54 -0.62 -24.17
CA ASP A 303 -12.98 -1.00 -22.82
C ASP A 303 -12.04 -0.53 -21.69
N SER A 304 -11.41 0.64 -21.87
CA SER A 304 -10.57 1.25 -20.83
C SER A 304 -11.42 1.66 -19.62
N GLU A 305 -11.18 1.05 -18.45
CA GLU A 305 -11.92 1.35 -17.23
C GLU A 305 -11.75 2.81 -16.79
N ALA A 306 -10.55 3.38 -16.94
CA ALA A 306 -10.29 4.78 -16.65
C ALA A 306 -11.07 5.73 -17.58
N ALA A 307 -11.19 5.40 -18.87
CA ALA A 307 -11.97 6.17 -19.82
C ALA A 307 -13.47 6.11 -19.49
N TRP A 308 -13.97 4.91 -19.13
CA TRP A 308 -15.34 4.73 -18.68
C TRP A 308 -15.64 5.55 -17.42
N PHE A 309 -14.73 5.52 -16.45
CA PHE A 309 -14.85 6.30 -15.23
C PHE A 309 -14.91 7.81 -15.52
N LEU A 310 -14.07 8.32 -16.43
CA LEU A 310 -14.11 9.72 -16.86
C LEU A 310 -15.44 10.10 -17.50
N ALA A 311 -15.99 9.26 -18.38
CA ALA A 311 -17.30 9.52 -19.00
C ALA A 311 -18.43 9.55 -17.94
N VAL A 312 -18.40 8.65 -16.96
CA VAL A 312 -19.35 8.63 -15.84
C VAL A 312 -19.20 9.86 -14.96
N HIS A 313 -17.96 10.31 -14.70
CA HIS A 313 -17.70 11.54 -13.96
C HIS A 313 -18.31 12.75 -14.68
N GLU A 314 -18.06 12.91 -15.99
CA GLU A 314 -18.61 14.03 -16.76
C GLU A 314 -20.14 14.03 -16.77
N LEU A 315 -20.75 12.86 -16.95
CA LEU A 315 -22.21 12.67 -16.88
C LEU A 315 -22.76 13.10 -15.51
N LYS A 316 -22.18 12.58 -14.42
CA LYS A 316 -22.65 12.88 -13.06
C LYS A 316 -22.47 14.35 -12.70
N THR A 317 -21.35 14.96 -13.08
CA THR A 317 -21.09 16.38 -12.80
C THR A 317 -22.06 17.29 -13.55
N ARG A 318 -22.35 16.98 -14.82
CA ARG A 318 -23.37 17.71 -15.60
C ARG A 318 -24.76 17.58 -14.98
N GLU A 319 -25.14 16.38 -14.59
CA GLU A 319 -26.47 16.13 -14.01
C GLU A 319 -26.61 16.75 -12.62
N HIS A 320 -25.56 16.70 -11.81
CA HIS A 320 -25.51 17.37 -10.52
C HIS A 320 -25.71 18.88 -10.67
N ALA A 321 -25.01 19.53 -11.61
CA ALA A 321 -25.18 20.95 -11.89
C ALA A 321 -26.61 21.29 -12.36
N ARG A 322 -27.23 20.43 -13.18
CA ARG A 322 -28.61 20.59 -13.62
C ARG A 322 -29.60 20.54 -12.44
N LEU A 323 -29.44 19.56 -11.55
CA LEU A 323 -30.30 19.37 -10.39
C LEU A 323 -30.14 20.50 -9.36
N GLU A 324 -28.91 20.96 -9.12
CA GLU A 324 -28.65 22.11 -8.24
C GLU A 324 -29.29 23.40 -8.79
N ALA A 325 -29.20 23.65 -10.11
CA ALA A 325 -29.87 24.79 -10.73
C ALA A 325 -31.40 24.75 -10.59
N ILE A 326 -32.00 23.56 -10.66
CA ILE A 326 -33.43 23.37 -10.42
C ILE A 326 -33.76 23.66 -8.96
N ARG A 327 -32.99 23.12 -8.01
CA ARG A 327 -33.19 23.36 -6.57
C ARG A 327 -33.13 24.85 -6.24
N GLU A 328 -32.11 25.56 -6.73
CA GLU A 328 -31.98 27.01 -6.52
C GLU A 328 -33.15 27.80 -7.12
N ALA A 329 -33.67 27.37 -8.27
CA ALA A 329 -34.82 28.02 -8.90
C ALA A 329 -36.11 27.79 -8.10
N GLU A 330 -36.30 26.59 -7.56
CA GLU A 330 -37.43 26.25 -6.68
C GLU A 330 -37.37 27.02 -5.36
N GLU A 331 -36.18 27.15 -4.75
CA GLU A 331 -35.99 27.97 -3.54
C GLU A 331 -36.32 29.44 -3.80
N LYS A 332 -35.83 30.01 -4.90
CA LYS A 332 -36.16 31.40 -5.29
C LYS A 332 -37.64 31.60 -5.53
N LYS A 333 -38.32 30.61 -6.13
CA LYS A 333 -39.76 30.64 -6.34
C LYS A 333 -40.50 30.59 -5.00
N ALA A 334 -40.14 29.67 -4.11
CA ALA A 334 -40.76 29.57 -2.78
C ALA A 334 -40.57 30.84 -1.95
N ASP A 335 -39.40 31.48 -2.02
CA ASP A 335 -39.13 32.76 -1.36
C ASP A 335 -39.92 33.92 -1.99
N ALA A 336 -40.08 33.92 -3.31
CA ALA A 336 -40.91 34.89 -4.01
C ALA A 336 -42.39 34.74 -3.63
N ASP A 337 -42.90 33.51 -3.60
CA ASP A 337 -44.27 33.18 -3.21
C ASP A 337 -44.53 33.60 -1.75
N ARG A 338 -43.60 33.33 -0.82
CA ARG A 338 -43.67 33.80 0.58
C ARG A 338 -43.68 35.33 0.70
N LYS A 339 -42.92 36.04 -0.14
CA LYS A 339 -42.91 37.52 -0.15
C LYS A 339 -44.23 38.07 -0.70
N LEU A 340 -44.78 37.44 -1.72
CA LEU A 340 -46.08 37.78 -2.31
C LEU A 340 -47.21 37.60 -1.29
N GLU A 341 -47.25 36.46 -0.61
CA GLU A 341 -48.23 36.19 0.47
C GLU A 341 -48.18 37.27 1.57
N LYS A 342 -46.97 37.63 2.03
CA LYS A 342 -46.79 38.68 3.04
C LYS A 342 -47.32 40.04 2.58
N LEU A 343 -47.05 40.42 1.33
CA LEU A 343 -47.51 41.69 0.74
C LEU A 343 -49.03 41.71 0.57
N THR A 344 -49.64 40.60 0.15
CA THR A 344 -51.09 40.48 0.04
C THR A 344 -51.78 40.49 1.40
N ALA A 345 -51.15 39.96 2.44
CA ALA A 345 -51.68 39.96 3.81
C ALA A 345 -51.51 41.32 4.54
N THR A 346 -50.68 42.24 4.04
CA THR A 346 -50.54 43.60 4.61
C THR A 346 -51.48 44.63 3.96
N HIS A 347 -52.12 44.28 2.85
CA HIS A 347 -53.07 45.13 2.11
C HIS A 347 -54.54 44.67 2.23
N ALA A 348 -54.80 43.62 3.01
CA ALA A 348 -56.13 43.25 3.49
C ALA A 348 -56.27 43.72 4.94
#